data_AF-A0A964BN15-F1
#
_entry.id   AF-A0A964BN15-F1
#
_cell.length_a   1.000
_cell.length_b   1.000
_cell.length_c   1.000
_cell.angle_alpha   90.00
_cell.angle_beta   90.00
_cell.angle_gamma   90.00
#
_symmetry.space_group_name_H-M   'P 1'
#
loop_
_entity.id
_entity.type
_entity.pdbx_description
1 polymer ?
#
loop_
_entity_poly.entity_id
_entity_poly.type
_entity_poly.pdbx_seq_one_letter_code
_entity_poly.pdbx_strand_id
1 'polypeptide(L)' 'MMTIEILVGIDDCTLAVYRCVDQTYRFSVFNVMGQIYTCNSSFPTLSSAKLMGNSTIKRLAIEKN' A
#
# COMPACT_ATOMS: atom_id res chain seq x y z
N MET A 1 8.82 -3.42 16.13
CA MET A 1 8.00 -2.23 15.86
C MET A 1 7.75 -2.13 14.36
N MET A 2 6.56 -1.72 13.93
CA MET A 2 6.29 -1.37 12.52
C MET A 2 6.56 0.12 12.32
N THR A 3 7.25 0.46 11.23
CA THR A 3 7.56 1.85 10.90
C THR A 3 7.00 2.16 9.52
N ILE A 4 6.25 3.25 9.39
CA ILE A 4 5.83 3.75 8.09
C ILE A 4 7.05 4.38 7.41
N GLU A 5 7.42 3.83 6.26
CA GLU A 5 8.57 4.28 5.47
C GLU A 5 8.12 5.22 4.35
N ILE A 6 6.92 5.00 3.81
CA ILE A 6 6.35 5.81 2.74
C ILE A 6 4.87 6.05 3.02
N LEU A 7 4.44 7.30 2.80
CA LEU A 7 3.04 7.70 2.71
C LEU A 7 2.87 8.55 1.45
N VAL A 8 2.08 8.09 0.47
CA VAL A 8 1.90 8.79 -0.81
C VAL A 8 0.41 8.85 -1.14
N GLY A 9 -0.09 10.05 -1.41
CA GLY A 9 -1.39 10.25 -2.04
C GLY A 9 -1.33 10.01 -3.54
N ILE A 10 -2.24 9.20 -4.07
CA ILE A 10 -2.38 8.87 -5.49
C ILE A 10 -3.88 8.87 -5.78
N ASP A 11 -4.33 9.86 -6.55
CA ASP A 11 -5.74 10.13 -6.80
C ASP A 11 -6.53 10.21 -5.46
N ASP A 12 -7.66 9.52 -5.36
CA ASP A 12 -8.50 9.43 -4.16
C ASP A 12 -8.03 8.36 -3.15
N CYS A 13 -6.79 7.87 -3.30
CA CYS A 13 -6.21 6.84 -2.45
C CYS A 13 -4.92 7.32 -1.78
N THR A 14 -4.64 6.78 -0.60
CA THR A 14 -3.34 6.90 0.07
C THR A 14 -2.71 5.53 0.19
N LEU A 15 -1.46 5.42 -0.27
CA LEU A 15 -0.61 4.26 -0.09
C LEU A 15 0.29 4.47 1.13
N ALA A 16 0.15 3.61 2.14
CA ALA A 16 1.08 3.52 3.26
C ALA A 16 1.94 2.26 3.10
N VAL A 17 3.25 2.41 2.95
CA VAL A 17 4.20 1.29 2.96
C VAL A 17 4.97 1.31 4.27
N TYR A 18 5.02 0.18 4.94
CA TYR A 18 5.64 0.06 6.26
C TYR A 18 6.57 -1.15 6.32
N ARG A 19 7.66 -0.99 7.07
CA ARG A 19 8.63 -2.04 7.37
C ARG A 19 8.19 -2.78 8.63
N CYS A 20 8.10 -4.11 8.52
CA CYS A 20 7.69 -5.00 9.58
C CYS A 20 8.88 -5.49 10.41
N VAL A 21 8.56 -6.13 11.54
CA VAL A 21 9.57 -6.69 12.47
C VAL A 21 10.41 -7.79 11.83
N ASP A 22 9.83 -8.50 10.87
CA ASP A 22 10.49 -9.52 10.05
C ASP A 22 11.42 -8.95 8.97
N GLN A 23 11.69 -7.63 8.99
CA GLN A 23 12.49 -6.89 8.01
C GLN A 23 11.91 -6.88 6.58
N THR A 24 10.67 -7.32 6.41
CA THR A 24 9.95 -7.23 5.14
C THR A 24 9.07 -5.98 5.07
N TYR A 25 8.65 -5.63 3.87
CA TYR A 25 7.77 -4.50 3.60
C TYR A 25 6.37 -5.02 3.32
N ARG A 26 5.37 -4.30 3.83
CA ARG A 26 3.95 -4.50 3.53
C ARG A 26 3.32 -3.15 3.24
N PHE A 27 2.12 -3.15 2.71
CA PHE A 27 1.41 -1.92 2.44
C PHE A 27 -0.08 -2.01 2.73
N SER A 28 -0.66 -0.85 2.99
CA SER A 28 -2.10 -0.65 3.03
C SER A 28 -2.48 0.50 2.09
N VAL A 29 -3.61 0.34 1.43
CA VAL A 29 -4.24 1.38 0.59
C VAL A 29 -5.53 1.76 1.29
N PHE A 30 -5.78 3.04 1.45
CA PHE A 30 -7.08 3.53 1.92
C PHE A 30 -7.56 4.68 1.06
N ASN A 31 -8.86 4.73 0.81
CA ASN A 31 -9.45 5.79 -0.01
C ASN A 31 -10.19 6.83 0.83
N VAL A 32 -10.58 7.93 0.18
CA VAL A 32 -11.34 9.03 0.81
C VAL A 32 -12.70 8.61 1.38
N MET A 33 -13.22 7.45 0.98
CA MET A 33 -14.45 6.86 1.53
C MET A 33 -14.19 6.03 2.80
N GLY A 34 -12.94 5.97 3.27
CA GLY A 34 -12.54 5.20 4.44
C GLY A 34 -12.41 3.69 4.19
N GLN A 35 -12.49 3.23 2.94
CA GLN A 35 -12.27 1.82 2.61
C GLN A 35 -10.78 1.51 2.67
N ILE A 36 -10.41 0.42 3.33
CA ILE A 36 -9.02 0.00 3.54
C ILE A 36 -8.80 -1.36 2.88
N TYR A 37 -7.76 -1.46 2.07
CA TYR A 37 -7.16 -2.70 1.62
C TYR A 37 -5.79 -2.86 2.28
N THR A 38 -5.57 -3.95 2.99
CA THR A 38 -4.26 -4.31 3.56
C THR A 38 -3.69 -5.50 2.82
N CYS A 39 -2.48 -5.37 2.29
CA CYS A 39 -1.79 -6.46 1.62
C CYS A 39 -1.22 -7.43 2.67
N ASN A 40 -1.60 -8.71 2.57
CA ASN A 40 -1.08 -9.77 3.43
C ASN A 40 0.24 -10.36 2.94
N SER A 41 0.70 -9.98 1.75
CA SER A 41 1.99 -10.41 1.20
C SER A 41 3.13 -9.57 1.76
N SER A 42 4.27 -10.23 2.02
CA SER A 42 5.52 -9.57 2.40
C SER A 42 6.42 -9.38 1.17
N PHE A 43 7.08 -8.24 1.11
CA PHE A 43 8.00 -7.86 0.04
C PHE A 43 9.42 -7.65 0.59
N PRO A 44 10.47 -8.08 -0.14
CA PRO A 44 11.84 -7.96 0.34
C PRO A 44 12.38 -6.53 0.29
N THR A 45 11.75 -5.63 -0.47
CA THR A 45 12.24 -4.25 -0.65
C THR A 45 11.10 -3.23 -0.62
N LEU A 46 11.42 -2.01 -0.20
CA LEU A 46 10.49 -0.88 -0.25
C LEU A 46 9.95 -0.63 -1.65
N SER A 47 10.82 -0.73 -2.66
CA SER A 47 10.46 -0.50 -4.07
C SER A 47 9.44 -1.52 -4.59
N SER A 48 9.62 -2.82 -4.27
CA SER A 48 8.69 -3.86 -4.68
C SER A 48 7.32 -3.73 -4.00
N ALA A 49 7.29 -3.40 -2.71
CA ALA A 49 6.03 -3.11 -2.01
C ALA A 49 5.32 -1.88 -2.60
N LYS A 50 6.06 -0.80 -2.88
CA LYS A 50 5.52 0.43 -3.50
C LYS A 50 4.95 0.15 -4.89
N LEU A 51 5.67 -0.60 -5.72
CA LEU A 51 5.23 -0.97 -7.06
C LEU A 51 3.91 -1.75 -7.00
N MET A 52 3.81 -2.74 -6.10
CA MET A 52 2.59 -3.52 -5.93
C MET A 52 1.43 -2.69 -5.37
N GLY A 53 1.71 -1.78 -4.42
CA GLY A 53 0.73 -0.83 -3.91
C GLY A 53 0.15 0.06 -5.00
N ASN A 54 1.00 0.63 -5.85
CA ASN A 54 0.58 1.44 -6.99
C ASN A 54 -0.28 0.64 -7.99
N SER A 55 0.09 -0.61 -8.28
CA SER A 55 -0.70 -1.49 -9.14
C SER A 55 -2.06 -1.80 -8.54
N THR A 56 -2.10 -2.01 -7.22
CA THR A 56 -3.35 -2.27 -6.48
C THR A 56 -4.30 -1.08 -6.55
N ILE A 57 -3.80 0.15 -6.37
CA ILE A 57 -4.61 1.37 -6.51
C ILE A 57 -5.24 1.44 -7.90
N LYS A 58 -4.45 1.21 -8.96
CA LYS A 58 -4.96 1.21 -10.34
C LYS A 58 -6.05 0.17 -10.57
N ARG A 59 -5.90 -1.04 -10.02
CA ARG A 59 -6.92 -2.09 -10.13
C ARG A 59 -8.21 -1.71 -9.40
N LEU A 60 -8.10 -1.21 -8.17
CA LEU A 60 -9.25 -0.78 -7.37
C LEU A 60 -9.97 0.44 -7.99
N ALA A 61 -9.24 1.30 -8.72
CA ALA A 61 -9.84 2.40 -9.47
C ALA A 61 -10.64 1.91 -10.70
N ILE A 62 -10.20 0.82 -11.35
CA ILE A 62 -10.94 0.21 -12.48
C ILE A 62 -12.22 -0.47 -12.01
N GLU A 63 -12.19 -1.17 -10.87
CA GLU A 63 -13.38 -1.86 -10.32
C GLU A 63 -14.51 -0.91 -9.87
N LYS A 64 -14.25 0.40 -9.79
CA LYS A 64 -15.26 1.42 -9.44
C LYS A 64 -16.02 1.99 -10.65
N ASN A 65 -15.58 1.72 -11.87
CA ASN A 65 -16.18 2.22 -13.13
C ASN A 65 -16.90 1.11 -13.89
#